data_AF-A0A136A184-F1
#
_entry.id   AF-A0A136A184-F1
#
_cell.length_a   1.000
_cell.length_b   1.000
_cell.length_c   1.000
_cell.angle_alpha   90.00
_cell.angle_beta   90.00
_cell.angle_gamma   90.00
#
_symmetry.space_group_name_H-M   'P 1'
#
loop_
_entity.id
_entity.type
_entity.pdbx_description
1 polymer ?
#
loop_
_entity_poly.entity_id
_entity_poly.type
_entity_poly.pdbx_seq_one_letter_code
_entity_poly.pdbx_strand_id
1 'polypeptide(L)' 'MLPLKKKKIAPLRLNQIAHVPKHCRCGGEPSKPVLVPDCSNRWIIQCKVAHCCARNTCQGLSDTIAGWNRLSTHFYR' A
#
# COMPACT_ATOMS: atom_id res chain seq x y z
N MET A 1 -0.17 36.26 25.87
CA MET A 1 0.21 35.38 24.74
C MET A 1 1.60 34.82 25.03
N LEU A 2 1.74 33.53 25.31
CA LEU A 2 3.02 32.86 25.57
C LEU A 2 3.61 32.33 24.25
N PRO A 3 4.92 32.49 23.97
CA PRO A 3 5.50 32.06 22.71
C PRO A 3 5.63 30.53 22.66
N LEU A 4 5.16 29.94 21.54
CA LEU A 4 5.32 28.52 21.23
C LEU A 4 6.82 28.20 21.09
N LYS A 5 7.40 27.55 22.10
CA LYS A 5 8.76 27.01 22.05
C LYS A 5 8.84 25.95 20.94
N LYS A 6 9.60 26.22 19.88
CA LYS A 6 9.93 25.26 18.82
C LYS A 6 10.67 24.07 19.44
N LYS A 7 10.01 22.91 19.53
CA LYS A 7 10.67 21.63 19.84
C LYS A 7 11.57 21.26 18.65
N LYS A 8 12.89 21.25 18.86
CA LYS A 8 13.85 20.64 17.93
C LYS A 8 13.62 19.13 17.95
N ILE A 9 13.04 18.60 16.88
CA ILE A 9 12.91 17.16 16.66
C ILE A 9 14.32 16.67 16.30
N ALA A 10 14.90 15.82 17.15
CA ALA A 10 16.18 15.19 16.86
C ALA A 10 16.07 14.36 15.57
N PRO A 11 17.10 14.36 14.69
CA PRO A 11 17.07 13.53 13.50
C PRO A 11 17.00 12.06 13.90
N LEU A 12 15.88 11.41 13.60
CA LEU A 12 15.75 9.96 13.74
C LEU A 12 16.88 9.31 12.94
N ARG A 13 17.72 8.51 13.62
CA ARG A 13 18.83 7.82 12.97
C ARG A 13 18.24 6.90 11.90
N LEU A 14 18.77 6.98 10.67
CA LEU A 14 18.31 6.22 9.51
C LEU A 14 18.21 4.70 9.78
N ASN A 15 19.02 4.18 10.72
CA ASN A 15 19.04 2.78 11.14
C ASN A 15 17.83 2.35 12.00
N GLN A 16 17.00 3.29 12.46
CA GLN A 16 15.73 3.02 13.17
C GLN A 16 14.53 3.01 12.23
N ILE A 17 14.71 3.29 10.94
CA ILE A 17 13.70 3.01 9.94
C ILE A 17 13.67 1.48 9.84
N ALA A 18 12.75 0.87 10.60
CA ALA A 18 12.41 -0.54 10.50
C ALA A 18 12.44 -0.92 9.03
N HIS A 19 13.28 -1.90 8.70
CA HIS A 19 13.52 -2.45 7.36
C HIS A 19 12.27 -2.27 6.50
N VAL A 20 12.22 -1.20 5.69
CA VAL A 20 11.09 -0.97 4.78
C VAL A 20 11.09 -2.21 3.90
N PRO A 21 10.06 -3.06 3.94
CA PRO A 21 10.11 -4.30 3.20
C PRO A 21 10.35 -3.94 1.75
N LYS A 22 11.50 -4.37 1.21
CA LYS A 22 11.83 -4.27 -0.20
C LYS A 22 10.57 -4.61 -0.98
N HIS A 23 10.07 -3.64 -1.75
CA HIS A 23 8.84 -3.70 -2.55
C HIS A 23 8.27 -5.11 -2.66
N CYS A 24 7.36 -5.44 -1.74
CA CYS A 24 6.94 -6.82 -1.63
C CYS A 24 6.01 -7.17 -2.79
N ARG A 25 6.56 -7.89 -3.77
CA ARG A 25 5.85 -8.45 -4.92
C ARG A 25 5.24 -9.75 -4.43
N CYS A 26 3.93 -9.82 -4.29
CA CYS A 26 3.34 -11.05 -3.79
C CYS A 26 3.51 -12.15 -4.86
N GLY A 27 4.15 -13.28 -4.53
CA GLY A 27 4.23 -14.43 -5.44
C GLY A 27 2.97 -15.31 -5.40
N GLY A 28 1.96 -14.90 -4.64
CA GLY A 28 0.74 -15.68 -4.39
C GLY A 28 -0.40 -15.31 -5.33
N GLU A 29 -1.52 -15.99 -5.16
CA GLU A 29 -2.74 -15.70 -5.91
C GLU A 29 -3.40 -14.41 -5.40
N PRO A 30 -3.72 -13.45 -6.29
CA PRO A 30 -4.48 -12.27 -5.91
C PRO A 30 -5.92 -12.63 -5.56
N SER A 31 -6.50 -11.91 -4.60
CA SER A 31 -7.92 -11.96 -4.31
C SER A 31 -8.72 -11.46 -5.51
N LYS A 32 -9.98 -11.89 -5.60
CA LYS A 32 -10.96 -11.21 -6.46
C LYS A 32 -11.13 -9.75 -6.00
N PRO A 33 -11.51 -8.82 -6.89
CA PRO A 33 -11.86 -7.47 -6.48
C PRO A 33 -13.03 -7.48 -5.50
N VAL A 34 -12.89 -6.80 -4.37
CA VAL A 34 -13.93 -6.71 -3.34
C VAL A 34 -14.28 -5.24 -3.10
N LEU A 35 -15.56 -4.94 -2.89
CA LEU A 35 -16.00 -3.61 -2.46
C LEU A 35 -15.49 -3.31 -1.05
N VAL A 36 -14.93 -2.12 -0.88
CA VAL A 36 -14.53 -1.63 0.44
C VAL A 36 -15.80 -1.31 1.24
N PRO A 37 -15.98 -1.88 2.44
CA PRO A 37 -17.11 -1.55 3.29
C PRO A 37 -17.21 -0.05 3.53
N ASP A 38 -18.43 0.47 3.59
CA ASP A 38 -18.71 1.87 3.89
C ASP A 38 -18.11 2.89 2.87
N CYS A 39 -17.66 2.42 1.71
CA CYS A 39 -17.12 3.26 0.63
C CYS A 39 -17.86 3.02 -0.69
N SER A 40 -18.60 4.03 -1.15
CA SER A 40 -19.25 4.02 -2.46
C SER A 40 -18.21 3.89 -3.57
N ASN A 41 -18.39 2.90 -4.44
CA ASN A 41 -17.58 2.69 -5.65
C ASN A 41 -16.07 2.51 -5.38
N ARG A 42 -15.66 1.98 -4.22
CA ARG A 42 -14.25 1.72 -3.94
C ARG A 42 -13.98 0.24 -3.88
N TRP A 43 -12.98 -0.22 -4.61
CA TRP A 43 -12.67 -1.64 -4.75
C TRP A 43 -11.23 -1.91 -4.33
N ILE A 44 -10.99 -3.12 -3.82
CA ILE A 44 -9.67 -3.60 -3.41
C ILE A 44 -9.35 -4.94 -4.07
N ILE A 45 -8.14 -5.05 -4.61
CA ILE A 45 -7.49 -6.31 -4.95
C ILE A 45 -6.27 -6.43 -4.06
N GLN A 46 -6.07 -7.57 -3.43
CA GLN A 46 -4.92 -7.78 -2.55
C GLN A 46 -4.36 -9.17 -2.71
N CYS A 47 -3.14 -9.36 -2.24
CA CYS A 47 -2.44 -10.61 -2.35
C CYS A 47 -1.50 -10.75 -1.17
N LYS A 48 -1.66 -11.83 -0.41
CA LYS A 48 -1.03 -12.03 0.89
C LYS A 48 -0.33 -13.38 0.92
N VAL A 49 0.96 -13.36 1.26
CA VAL A 49 1.76 -14.55 1.58
C VAL A 49 2.43 -14.34 2.94
N ALA A 50 3.13 -15.35 3.46
CA ALA A 50 3.64 -15.38 4.85
C ALA A 50 4.34 -14.08 5.32
N HIS A 51 5.12 -13.45 4.45
CA HIS A 51 5.91 -12.25 4.77
C HIS A 51 5.56 -11.04 3.90
N CYS A 52 4.45 -11.08 3.15
CA CYS A 52 4.14 -10.09 2.13
C CYS A 52 2.65 -9.76 2.06
N CYS A 53 2.32 -8.49 1.87
CA CYS A 53 0.98 -8.05 1.52
C CYS A 53 1.07 -6.96 0.46
N ALA A 54 0.60 -7.27 -0.75
CA ALA A 54 0.42 -6.29 -1.83
C ALA A 54 -1.08 -5.98 -1.95
N ARG A 55 -1.43 -4.70 -2.14
CA ARG A 55 -2.83 -4.27 -2.35
C ARG A 55 -2.91 -3.14 -3.36
N ASN A 56 -3.96 -3.14 -4.16
CA ASN A 56 -4.40 -2.01 -4.98
C ASN A 56 -5.81 -1.62 -4.57
N THR A 57 -6.07 -0.31 -4.48
CA THR A 57 -7.38 0.22 -4.13
C THR A 57 -7.69 1.42 -5.00
N CYS A 58 -8.73 1.34 -5.82
CA CYS A 58 -9.14 2.43 -6.71
C CYS A 58 -10.65 2.68 -6.60
N GLN A 59 -11.08 3.81 -7.16
CA GLN A 59 -12.49 4.10 -7.40
C GLN A 59 -12.89 3.39 -8.70
N GLY A 60 -13.94 2.58 -8.69
CA GLY A 60 -14.34 1.77 -9.84
C GLY A 60 -13.67 0.40 -9.92
N LEU A 61 -14.44 -0.60 -10.34
CA LEU A 61 -13.96 -1.96 -10.55
C LEU A 61 -12.89 -2.02 -11.64
N SER A 62 -13.17 -1.39 -12.79
CA SER A 62 -12.27 -1.38 -13.95
C SER A 62 -10.93 -0.75 -13.64
N ASP A 63 -10.91 0.39 -12.94
CA ASP A 63 -9.68 1.08 -12.56
C ASP A 63 -8.87 0.28 -11.55
N THR A 64 -9.55 -0.43 -10.65
CA THR A 64 -8.88 -1.31 -9.67
C THR A 64 -8.20 -2.50 -10.37
N ILE A 65 -8.86 -3.09 -11.37
CA ILE A 65 -8.29 -4.17 -12.19
C ILE A 65 -7.14 -3.65 -13.05
N ALA A 66 -7.32 -2.51 -13.73
CA ALA A 66 -6.30 -1.91 -14.57
C ALA A 66 -5.06 -1.51 -13.76
N GLY A 67 -5.25 -0.91 -12.59
CA GLY A 67 -4.19 -0.57 -11.65
C GLY A 67 -3.45 -1.82 -11.16
N TRP A 68 -4.17 -2.88 -10.82
CA TRP A 68 -3.55 -4.16 -10.43
C TRP A 68 -2.74 -4.76 -11.58
N ASN A 69 -3.26 -4.76 -12.80
CA ASN A 69 -2.57 -5.28 -13.98
C ASN A 69 -1.32 -4.45 -14.33
N ARG A 70 -1.33 -3.13 -14.10
CA ARG A 70 -0.13 -2.29 -14.25
C ARG A 70 0.91 -2.59 -13.19
N LEU A 71 0.48 -2.77 -11.94
CA LEU A 71 1.35 -3.20 -10.86
C LEU A 71 1.90 -4.61 -11.13
N SER A 72 1.13 -5.50 -11.74
CA SER A 72 1.61 -6.84 -12.08
C SER A 72 2.54 -6.85 -13.30
N THR A 73 2.29 -6.02 -14.32
CA THR A 73 3.14 -5.97 -15.51
C THR A 73 4.47 -5.25 -15.32
N HIS A 74 4.52 -4.19 -14.50
CA HIS A 74 5.77 -3.45 -14.23
C HIS A 74 6.64 -4.06 -13.13
N PHE A 75 6.05 -4.83 -12.21
CA PHE A 75 6.78 -5.40 -11.06
C PHE A 75 6.99 -6.93 -11.15
N TYR A 76 6.50 -7.63 -12.18
CA TYR A 76 6.72 -9.09 -12.36
C TYR A 76 7.52 -9.44 -13.63
N ARG A 77 8.02 -8.43 -14.36
CA ARG A 77 9.22 -8.58 -15.20
C ARG A 77 10.46 -8.23 -14.37
#